data_AF-A0A926D0W9-F1
#
_entry.id   AF-A0A926D0W9-F1
#
_cell.length_a   1.000
_cell.length_b   1.000
_cell.length_c   1.000
_cell.angle_alpha   90.00
_cell.angle_beta   90.00
_cell.angle_gamma   90.00
#
_symmetry.space_group_name_H-M   'P 1'
#
loop_
_entity.id
_entity.type
_entity.pdbx_description
1 polymer ?
#
loop_
_entity_poly.entity_id
_entity_poly.type
_entity_poly.pdbx_seq_one_letter_code
_entity_poly.pdbx_strand_id
1 'polypeptide(L)' 'MKLCPSCRTALKIGKSYTRVEGDQSSETPTRVYLCQELYCRNPACPQAKGGQAVETVEHRVV' A
#
# COMPACT_ATOMS: atom_id res chain seq x y z
N MET A 1 8.93 9.20 7.15
CA MET A 1 7.70 9.71 6.48
C MET A 1 7.93 9.67 4.97
N LYS A 2 7.11 8.96 4.19
CA LYS A 2 7.31 8.84 2.74
C LYS A 2 6.75 10.03 1.96
N LEU A 3 7.44 10.42 0.90
CA LEU A 3 7.11 11.55 0.04
C LEU A 3 6.71 11.07 -1.36
N CYS A 4 5.79 11.78 -2.00
CA CYS A 4 5.43 11.54 -3.40
C CYS A 4 6.65 11.81 -4.30
N PRO A 5 7.03 10.89 -5.20
CA PRO A 5 8.19 11.07 -6.07
C PRO A 5 8.01 12.22 -7.08
N SER A 6 6.76 12.59 -7.40
CA SER A 6 6.47 13.67 -8.35
C SER A 6 6.52 15.07 -7.73
N CYS A 7 5.84 15.29 -6.60
CA CYS A 7 5.69 16.64 -6.03
C CYS A 7 6.36 16.80 -4.65
N ARG A 8 7.02 15.76 -4.12
CA ARG A 8 7.68 15.71 -2.80
C ARG A 8 6.77 16.02 -1.60
N THR A 9 5.45 16.11 -1.81
CA THR A 9 4.48 16.23 -0.73
C THR A 9 4.37 14.90 0.01
N ALA A 10 4.08 14.98 1.30
CA ALA A 10 3.73 13.84 2.14
C ALA A 10 2.70 12.89 1.53
N LEU A 11 2.92 11.58 1.67
CA LEU A 11 1.91 10.57 1.38
C LEU A 11 0.95 10.39 2.58
N LYS A 12 -0.25 9.88 2.32
CA LYS A 12 -1.20 9.39 3.33
C LYS A 12 -1.55 7.93 3.07
N ILE A 13 -1.89 7.19 4.10
CA ILE A 13 -2.56 5.91 3.94
C ILE A 13 -3.98 6.19 3.44
N GLY A 14 -4.33 5.64 2.28
CA GLY A 14 -5.69 5.75 1.72
C GLY A 14 -6.51 4.48 1.93
N LYS A 15 -5.85 3.31 1.92
CA LYS A 15 -6.47 2.01 2.13
C LYS A 15 -5.54 1.11 2.93
N SER A 16 -6.13 0.24 3.74
CA SER A 16 -5.42 -0.85 4.42
C SER A 16 -6.24 -2.13 4.29
N TYR A 17 -5.58 -3.24 3.99
CA TYR A 17 -6.21 -4.53 3.85
C TYR A 17 -5.23 -5.66 4.17
N THR A 18 -5.78 -6.83 4.47
CA THR A 18 -4.99 -8.04 4.71
C THR A 18 -4.85 -8.82 3.40
N ARG A 19 -3.62 -9.23 3.07
CA ARG A 19 -3.37 -10.24 2.02
C ARG A 19 -2.91 -11.53 2.67
N VAL A 20 -3.52 -12.64 2.29
CA VAL A 20 -3.17 -13.98 2.76
C VAL A 20 -2.67 -14.79 1.57
N GLU A 21 -1.54 -15.46 1.74
CA GLU A 21 -0.92 -16.35 0.75
C GLU A 21 -0.68 -17.72 1.39
N GLY A 22 -0.77 -18.80 0.59
CA GLY A 22 -0.44 -20.15 1.05
C GLY A 22 -1.51 -20.85 1.91
N ASP A 23 -2.70 -20.27 2.07
CA ASP A 23 -3.76 -20.81 2.95
C ASP A 23 -4.68 -21.85 2.26
N GLN A 24 -4.34 -22.29 1.05
CA GLN A 24 -5.20 -23.21 0.27
C GLN A 24 -4.80 -24.69 0.42
N SER A 25 -3.69 -24.99 1.12
CA SER A 25 -3.19 -26.35 1.34
C SER A 25 -2.40 -26.42 2.65
N SER A 26 -2.40 -27.59 3.29
CA SER A 26 -1.57 -27.88 4.45
C SER A 26 -0.07 -28.00 4.12
N GLU A 27 0.28 -28.11 2.84
CA GLU A 27 1.66 -28.23 2.36
C GLU A 27 2.34 -26.86 2.15
N THR A 28 1.56 -25.78 2.11
CA THR A 28 2.08 -24.42 1.93
C THR A 28 1.93 -23.62 3.23
N PRO A 29 3.00 -23.00 3.76
CA PRO A 29 2.87 -22.21 4.97
C PRO A 29 2.05 -20.94 4.69
N THR A 30 1.03 -20.70 5.52
CA THR A 30 0.24 -19.48 5.49
C THR A 30 1.11 -18.27 5.83
N ARG A 31 1.05 -17.24 4.98
CA ARG A 31 1.68 -15.93 5.21
C ARG A 31 0.62 -14.86 5.21
N VAL A 32 0.65 -13.98 6.22
CA VAL A 32 -0.32 -12.90 6.37
C VAL A 32 0.40 -11.56 6.31
N TYR A 33 -0.06 -10.69 5.43
CA TYR A 33 0.48 -9.35 5.24
C TYR A 33 -0.57 -8.29 5.55
N LEU A 34 -0.18 -7.25 6.28
CA LEU A 34 -0.87 -5.97 6.31
C LEU A 34 -0.38 -5.13 5.14
N CYS A 35 -1.24 -4.90 4.15
CA CYS A 35 -0.96 -4.06 3.00
C CYS A 35 -1.54 -2.65 3.22
N GLN A 36 -0.72 -1.62 3.01
CA GLN A 36 -1.12 -0.23 3.10
C GLN A 36 -0.85 0.49 1.79
N GLU A 37 -1.90 0.96 1.13
CA GLU A 37 -1.80 1.78 -0.08
C GLU A 37 -1.61 3.25 0.30
N LEU A 38 -0.56 3.86 -0.22
CA LEU A 38 -0.15 5.23 0.03
C LEU A 38 -0.55 6.13 -1.14
N TYR A 39 -1.20 7.25 -0.84
CA TYR A 39 -1.71 8.21 -1.81
C TYR A 39 -1.09 9.58 -1.59
N CYS A 40 -0.88 10.33 -2.68
CA CYS A 40 -0.41 11.71 -2.60
C CYS A 40 -1.48 12.60 -1.95
N ARG A 41 -1.06 13.45 -0.99
CA ARG A 41 -1.97 14.41 -0.34
C ARG A 41 -2.21 15.68 -1.15
N ASN A 42 -1.34 15.98 -2.13
CA ASN A 42 -1.45 17.20 -2.92
C ASN A 42 -2.49 17.03 -4.04
N PRO A 43 -3.66 17.71 -3.98
CA PRO A 43 -4.73 17.56 -4.98
C PRO A 43 -4.35 18.10 -6.37
N ALA A 44 -3.37 19.00 -6.45
CA ALA A 44 -2.87 19.52 -7.73
C ALA A 44 -1.89 18.53 -8.41
N CYS A 45 -1.35 17.55 -7.67
CA CYS A 45 -0.39 16.59 -8.21
C CYS A 45 -1.09 15.63 -9.20
N PRO A 46 -0.50 15.40 -10.40
CA PRO A 46 -1.06 14.46 -11.37
C PRO A 46 -1.28 13.05 -10.81
N GLN A 47 -0.36 12.60 -9.95
CA GLN A 47 -0.47 11.30 -9.25
C GLN A 47 -1.70 11.21 -8.34
N ALA A 48 -2.12 12.31 -7.72
CA ALA A 48 -3.33 12.30 -6.89
C ALA A 48 -4.61 12.19 -7.74
N LYS A 49 -4.62 12.78 -8.94
CA LYS A 49 -5.79 12.79 -9.84
C LYS A 49 -6.08 11.44 -10.48
N GLY A 50 -5.06 10.59 -10.61
CA GLY A 50 -5.22 9.24 -11.16
C GLY A 50 -6.02 8.29 -10.27
N GLY A 51 -6.29 8.66 -9.01
CA GLY A 51 -7.02 7.80 -8.05
C GLY A 51 -6.28 6.50 -7.70
N GLN A 52 -5.03 6.37 -8.11
CA GLN A 52 -4.18 5.20 -7.89
C GLN A 52 -3.26 5.40 -6.70
N ALA A 53 -2.92 4.30 -6.04
CA ALA A 53 -1.90 4.31 -5.01
C ALA A 53 -0.55 4.67 -5.64
N VAL A 54 0.20 5.56 -4.98
CA VAL A 54 1.59 5.87 -5.34
C VAL A 54 2.50 4.70 -5.00
N GLU A 55 2.19 3.98 -3.93
CA GLU A 55 2.95 2.84 -3.44
C GLU A 55 2.08 1.95 -2.55
N THR A 56 2.33 0.65 -2.53
CA THR A 56 1.80 -0.27 -1.52
C THR A 56 2.94 -0.74 -0.62
N VAL A 57 2.80 -0.56 0.69
CA VAL A 57 3.74 -1.06 1.70
C VAL A 57 3.17 -2.33 2.32
N GLU A 58 3.99 -3.38 2.43
CA GLU A 58 3.59 -4.67 2.97
C GLU A 58 4.35 -4.97 4.26
N HIS A 59 3.61 -5.30 5.31
CA HIS A 59 4.16 -5.72 6.59
C HIS A 59 3.75 -7.16 6.84
N ARG A 60 4.72 -8.08 6.92
CA ARG A 60 4.42 -9.46 7.31
C ARG A 60 4.03 -9.50 8.79
N VAL A 61 2.90 -10.13 9.07
CA VAL A 61 2.32 -10.27 10.41
C VAL A 61 2.50 -11.68 10.94
N VAL A 62 2.40 -12.69 10.06
CA VAL A 62 2.58 -14.13 10.34
C VAL A 62 3.33 -14.79 9.17
#